data_AF-A0A2T1E8M8-F1
#
_entry.id   AF-A0A2T1E8M8-F1
#
_cell.length_a   1.000
_cell.length_b   1.000
_cell.length_c   1.000
_cell.angle_alpha   90.00
_cell.angle_beta   90.00
_cell.angle_gamma   90.00
#
_symmetry.space_group_name_H-M   'P 1'
#
loop_
_entity.id
_entity.type
_entity.pdbx_description
1 polymer ?
#
loop_
_entity_poly.entity_id
_entity_poly.type
_entity_poly.pdbx_seq_one_letter_code
_entity_poly.pdbx_strand_id
1 'polypeptide(L)'
;MAGVYKLDITETEADLKQRLRHAKTASDKERLQLLYLLKSGQAKTVQAAATLLARHRITVQKWLHLYRAGGLVAMLAHKPRTGRQQSIPPWAQEALTKRLQIPPNIILLFQPSHSPETNPIERVWQPFKLGLRWQLPKHLDELRLLMRARLEAMPQAVIASIVGWQSILQALSVAGI
;
A
#
# COMPACT_ATOMS: atom_id res chain seq x y z
N MET A 1 -14.73 11.42 -39.43
CA MET A 1 -14.08 12.52 -40.16
C MET A 1 -13.18 13.29 -39.19
N ALA A 2 -11.88 13.35 -39.44
CA ALA A 2 -10.92 13.98 -38.55
C ALA A 2 -10.92 15.50 -38.77
N GLY A 3 -11.80 16.20 -38.05
CA GLY A 3 -11.81 17.66 -38.02
C GLY A 3 -10.46 18.19 -37.52
N VAL A 4 -9.94 19.22 -38.18
CA VAL A 4 -8.75 19.95 -37.74
C VAL A 4 -9.00 20.44 -36.32
N TYR A 5 -8.16 19.99 -35.39
CA TYR A 5 -8.36 20.29 -33.99
C TYR A 5 -7.86 21.71 -33.71
N LYS A 6 -8.78 22.68 -33.65
CA LYS A 6 -8.47 24.05 -33.25
C LYS A 6 -8.34 24.08 -31.73
N LEU A 7 -7.13 24.35 -31.25
CA LEU A 7 -6.87 24.66 -29.86
C LEU A 7 -5.89 25.83 -29.81
N ASP A 8 -6.30 26.92 -29.17
CA ASP A 8 -5.48 28.11 -29.02
C ASP A 8 -4.47 27.87 -27.89
N ILE A 9 -3.32 27.30 -28.26
CA ILE A 9 -2.21 27.07 -27.32
C ILE A 9 -1.54 28.43 -27.08
N THR A 10 -1.59 28.90 -25.83
CA THR A 10 -1.07 30.21 -25.41
C THR A 10 0.45 30.28 -25.42
N GLU A 11 1.12 29.16 -25.15
CA GLU A 11 2.58 29.08 -25.07
C GLU A 11 3.23 29.09 -26.45
N THR A 12 4.43 29.68 -26.52
CA THR A 12 5.26 29.66 -27.73
C THR A 12 6.01 28.34 -27.85
N GLU A 13 6.48 28.02 -29.07
CA GLU A 13 7.27 26.80 -29.29
C GLU A 13 8.59 26.82 -28.50
N ALA A 14 9.19 28.00 -28.31
CA ALA A 14 10.41 28.16 -27.52
C ALA A 14 10.17 27.88 -26.04
N ASP A 15 9.05 28.36 -25.47
CA ASP A 15 8.69 28.10 -24.07
C ASP A 15 8.43 26.60 -23.84
N LEU A 16 7.69 25.94 -24.73
CA LEU A 16 7.44 24.49 -24.64
C LEU A 16 8.73 23.67 -24.74
N LYS A 17 9.67 24.05 -25.62
CA LYS A 17 11.00 23.42 -25.70
C LYS A 17 11.81 23.59 -24.42
N GLN A 18 11.79 24.78 -23.82
CA GLN A 18 12.48 25.04 -22.56
C GLN A 18 11.88 24.16 -21.44
N ARG A 19 10.56 24.12 -21.32
CA ARG A 19 9.87 23.32 -20.30
C ARG A 19 10.09 21.82 -20.47
N LEU A 20 10.16 21.32 -21.71
CA LEU A 20 10.51 19.93 -22.00
C LEU A 20 11.89 19.54 -21.45
N ARG A 21 12.87 20.44 -21.50
CA ARG A 21 14.22 20.21 -20.94
C ARG A 21 14.22 20.14 -19.42
N HIS A 22 13.37 20.94 -18.76
CA HIS A 22 13.30 21.01 -17.29
C HIS A 22 12.29 20.05 -16.66
N ALA A 23 11.46 19.37 -17.46
CA ALA A 23 10.47 18.43 -16.95
C ALA A 23 11.13 17.22 -16.26
N LYS A 24 10.75 16.97 -15.00
CA LYS A 24 11.33 15.92 -14.16
C LYS A 24 10.70 14.55 -14.40
N THR A 25 9.39 14.50 -14.67
CA THR A 25 8.68 13.22 -14.84
C THR A 25 8.46 12.90 -16.32
N ALA A 26 8.41 11.61 -16.66
CA ALA A 26 8.10 11.15 -18.01
C ALA A 26 6.68 11.58 -18.45
N SER A 27 5.70 11.54 -17.54
CA SER A 27 4.33 11.98 -17.83
C SER A 27 4.28 13.47 -18.19
N ASP A 28 5.07 14.32 -17.51
CA ASP A 28 5.08 15.75 -17.82
C ASP A 28 5.72 16.03 -19.17
N LYS A 29 6.79 15.29 -19.51
CA LYS A 29 7.42 15.36 -20.83
C LYS A 29 6.45 15.01 -21.95
N GLU A 30 5.71 13.91 -21.82
CA GLU A 30 4.71 13.51 -22.83
C GLU A 30 3.59 14.55 -23.00
N ARG A 31 3.09 15.11 -21.89
CA ARG A 31 2.05 16.15 -21.91
C ARG A 31 2.55 17.44 -22.58
N LEU A 32 3.77 17.88 -22.26
CA LEU A 32 4.40 19.03 -22.91
C LEU A 32 4.70 18.78 -24.38
N GLN A 33 5.14 17.56 -24.73
CA GLN A 33 5.46 17.17 -26.09
C GLN A 33 4.20 17.17 -26.96
N LEU A 34 3.04 16.78 -26.41
CA LEU A 34 1.76 16.90 -27.09
C LEU A 34 1.47 18.35 -27.52
N LEU A 35 1.59 19.31 -26.59
CA LEU A 35 1.36 20.72 -26.90
C LEU A 35 2.36 21.23 -27.94
N TYR A 36 3.62 20.82 -27.84
CA TYR A 36 4.66 21.17 -28.80
C TYR A 36 4.35 20.65 -30.21
N LEU A 37 3.92 19.39 -30.36
CA LEU A 37 3.57 18.78 -31.65
C LEU A 37 2.38 19.46 -32.33
N LEU A 38 1.39 19.90 -31.53
CA LEU A 38 0.22 20.62 -32.03
C LEU A 38 0.57 22.07 -32.39
N LYS A 39 1.38 22.76 -31.56
CA LYS A 39 1.79 24.16 -31.78
C LYS A 39 2.70 24.30 -33.01
N SER A 40 3.66 23.40 -33.16
CA SER A 40 4.60 23.37 -34.30
C SER A 40 3.98 22.83 -35.60
N GLY A 41 2.72 22.40 -35.58
CA GLY A 41 2.02 21.84 -36.74
C GLY A 41 2.53 20.46 -37.20
N GLN A 42 3.45 19.84 -36.47
CA GLN A 42 3.95 18.48 -36.73
C GLN A 42 2.84 17.44 -36.64
N ALA A 43 1.84 17.68 -35.79
CA ALA A 43 0.59 16.93 -35.77
C ALA A 43 -0.60 17.86 -36.01
N LYS A 44 -1.32 17.66 -37.12
CA LYS A 44 -2.54 18.44 -37.46
C LYS A 44 -3.82 17.90 -36.82
N THR A 45 -3.77 16.67 -36.29
CA THR A 45 -4.91 15.99 -35.66
C THR A 45 -4.51 15.38 -34.33
N VAL A 46 -5.48 15.27 -33.43
CA VAL A 46 -5.31 14.57 -32.14
C VAL A 46 -4.88 13.11 -32.34
N GLN A 47 -5.40 12.46 -33.38
CA GLN A 47 -5.04 11.08 -33.70
C GLN A 47 -3.58 10.96 -34.13
N ALA A 48 -3.08 11.87 -34.98
CA ALA A 48 -1.68 11.88 -35.39
C ALA A 48 -0.74 12.14 -34.19
N ALA A 49 -1.08 13.09 -33.32
CA ALA A 49 -0.32 13.36 -32.11
C ALA A 49 -0.29 12.15 -31.16
N ALA A 50 -1.42 11.46 -31.01
CA ALA A 50 -1.51 10.23 -30.22
C ALA A 50 -0.60 9.11 -30.74
N THR A 51 -0.56 8.92 -32.07
CA THR A 51 0.33 7.95 -32.71
C THR A 51 1.80 8.30 -32.48
N LEU A 52 2.19 9.58 -32.64
CA LEU A 52 3.57 10.04 -32.42
C LEU A 52 4.03 9.88 -30.96
N LEU A 53 3.12 10.06 -30.01
CA LEU A 53 3.39 9.87 -28.57
C LEU A 53 3.27 8.42 -28.11
N ALA A 54 2.93 7.49 -29.00
CA ALA A 54 2.60 6.10 -28.65
C ALA A 54 1.58 5.99 -27.50
N ARG A 55 0.58 6.89 -27.47
CA ARG A 55 -0.49 6.91 -26.47
C ARG A 55 -1.85 6.71 -27.12
N HIS A 56 -2.80 6.16 -26.37
CA HIS A 56 -4.16 6.02 -26.84
C HIS A 56 -4.83 7.41 -27.00
N ARG A 57 -5.64 7.58 -28.06
CA ARG A 57 -6.27 8.87 -28.41
C ARG A 57 -7.09 9.48 -27.26
N ILE A 58 -7.73 8.64 -26.43
CA ILE A 58 -8.57 9.09 -25.32
C ILE A 58 -7.73 9.75 -24.23
N THR A 59 -6.51 9.26 -24.00
CA THR A 59 -5.57 9.87 -23.04
C THR A 59 -5.17 11.27 -23.48
N VAL A 60 -4.83 11.41 -24.77
CA VAL A 60 -4.53 12.70 -25.39
C VAL A 60 -5.71 13.67 -25.30
N GLN A 61 -6.93 13.20 -25.60
CA GLN A 61 -8.14 14.00 -25.45
C GLN A 61 -8.37 14.47 -24.00
N LYS A 62 -8.15 13.59 -23.01
CA LYS A 62 -8.24 13.97 -21.59
C LYS A 62 -7.23 15.05 -21.23
N TRP A 63 -6.00 14.95 -21.71
CA TRP A 63 -4.98 15.98 -21.47
C TRP A 63 -5.35 17.33 -22.09
N LEU A 64 -5.87 17.33 -23.32
CA LEU A 64 -6.32 18.57 -23.98
C LEU A 64 -7.55 19.17 -23.30
N HIS A 65 -8.44 18.34 -22.75
CA HIS A 65 -9.54 18.81 -21.91
C HIS A 65 -9.04 19.50 -20.63
N LEU A 66 -8.06 18.90 -19.93
CA LEU A 66 -7.45 19.53 -18.74
C LEU A 66 -6.77 20.85 -19.10
N TYR A 67 -6.07 20.90 -20.23
CA TYR A 67 -5.45 22.12 -20.71
C TYR A 67 -6.49 23.21 -21.04
N ARG A 68 -7.63 22.86 -21.65
CA ARG A 68 -8.72 23.84 -21.89
C ARG A 68 -9.33 24.37 -20.61
N ALA A 69 -9.40 23.55 -19.56
CA ALA A 69 -10.03 23.93 -18.30
C ALA A 69 -9.14 24.82 -17.41
N GLY A 70 -7.81 24.67 -17.47
CA GLY A 70 -6.91 25.42 -16.57
C GLY A 70 -5.47 25.55 -17.07
N GLY A 71 -5.29 25.52 -18.39
CA GLY A 71 -4.01 25.71 -19.06
C GLY A 71 -2.95 24.68 -18.67
N LEU A 72 -1.69 25.10 -18.75
CA LEU A 72 -0.55 24.26 -18.43
C LEU A 72 -0.53 23.79 -16.98
N VAL A 73 -1.00 24.63 -16.04
CA VAL A 73 -1.03 24.32 -14.61
C VAL A 73 -1.93 23.13 -14.33
N ALA A 74 -3.15 23.14 -14.87
CA ALA A 74 -4.08 22.00 -14.73
C ALA A 74 -3.57 20.75 -15.45
N MET A 75 -2.91 20.91 -16.60
CA MET A 75 -2.36 19.78 -17.36
C MET A 75 -1.18 19.11 -16.65
N LEU A 76 -0.35 19.85 -15.91
CA LEU A 76 0.83 19.33 -15.20
C LEU A 76 0.58 19.06 -13.71
N ALA A 77 -0.64 19.27 -13.22
CA ALA A 77 -0.99 18.98 -11.84
C ALA A 77 -0.90 17.46 -11.55
N HIS A 78 -0.10 17.11 -10.53
CA HIS A 78 -0.05 15.76 -9.98
C HIS A 78 -0.91 15.68 -8.73
N LYS A 79 -1.91 14.79 -8.73
CA LYS A 79 -2.67 14.52 -7.50
C LYS A 79 -1.73 13.82 -6.51
N PRO A 80 -1.53 14.35 -5.29
CA PRO A 80 -0.72 13.68 -4.29
C PRO A 80 -1.34 12.31 -4.00
N ARG A 81 -0.51 11.28 -4.01
CA ARG A 81 -0.92 9.93 -3.60
C ARG A 81 -0.96 9.91 -2.07
N THR A 82 -1.97 10.57 -1.50
CA THR A 82 -2.27 10.43 -0.08
C THR A 82 -2.66 8.96 0.12
N GLY A 83 -1.85 8.22 0.87
CA GLY A 83 -2.14 6.83 1.20
C GLY A 83 -3.49 6.67 1.90
N ARG A 84 -3.84 5.43 2.26
CA ARG A 84 -5.05 5.17 3.04
C ARG A 84 -4.98 5.97 4.35
N GLN A 85 -6.01 6.78 4.61
CA GLN A 85 -6.13 7.48 5.89
C GLN A 85 -6.10 6.46 7.03
N GLN A 86 -5.33 6.77 8.08
CA GLN A 86 -5.22 5.87 9.22
C GLN A 86 -6.60 5.69 9.87
N SER A 87 -6.99 4.44 10.14
CA SER A 87 -8.29 4.15 10.77
C SER A 87 -8.30 4.37 12.29
N ILE A 88 -7.12 4.48 12.91
CA ILE A 88 -6.97 4.59 14.36
C ILE A 88 -6.87 6.09 14.73
N PRO A 89 -7.78 6.62 15.54
CA PRO A 89 -7.74 8.03 15.94
C PRO A 89 -6.59 8.30 16.93
N PRO A 90 -6.07 9.55 17.00
CA PRO A 90 -4.91 9.88 17.84
C PRO A 90 -5.08 9.51 19.31
N TRP A 91 -6.25 9.77 19.90
CA TRP A 91 -6.55 9.42 21.30
C TRP A 91 -6.43 7.92 21.58
N ALA A 92 -6.77 7.07 20.60
CA ALA A 92 -6.66 5.61 20.76
C ALA A 92 -5.21 5.14 20.69
N GLN A 93 -4.36 5.83 19.92
CA GLN A 93 -2.92 5.57 19.91
C GLN A 93 -2.29 5.91 21.26
N GLU A 94 -2.61 7.07 21.83
CA GLU A 94 -2.11 7.49 23.15
C GLU A 94 -2.54 6.52 24.26
N ALA A 95 -3.81 6.11 24.26
CA ALA A 95 -4.33 5.13 25.20
C ALA A 95 -3.66 3.75 25.05
N LEU A 96 -3.38 3.33 23.80
CA LEU A 96 -2.71 2.08 23.50
C LEU A 96 -1.24 2.11 23.97
N THR A 97 -0.51 3.19 23.70
CA THR A 97 0.87 3.37 24.15
C THR A 97 0.98 3.33 25.68
N LYS A 98 0.04 3.97 26.39
CA LYS A 98 0.02 3.94 27.87
C LYS A 98 -0.26 2.53 28.42
N ARG A 99 -1.07 1.73 27.73
CA ARG A 99 -1.39 0.35 28.12
C ARG A 99 -0.30 -0.65 27.77
N LEU A 100 0.43 -0.43 26.67
CA LEU A 100 1.53 -1.27 26.22
C LEU A 100 2.84 -0.98 26.97
N GLN A 101 2.80 -0.67 28.27
CA GLN A 101 4.03 -0.65 29.06
C GLN A 101 4.56 -2.08 29.18
N ILE A 102 5.53 -2.41 28.33
CA ILE A 102 6.10 -3.74 28.23
C ILE A 102 7.09 -3.89 29.38
N PRO A 103 6.86 -4.83 30.32
CA PRO A 103 7.81 -5.08 31.39
C PRO A 103 9.13 -5.63 30.79
N PRO A 104 10.26 -5.45 31.49
CA PRO A 104 11.60 -5.74 30.94
C PRO A 104 11.81 -7.23 30.59
N ASN A 105 10.96 -8.12 31.10
CA ASN A 105 10.97 -9.55 30.81
C ASN A 105 10.11 -9.96 29.60
N ILE A 106 9.51 -9.01 28.85
CA ILE A 106 8.73 -9.27 27.65
C ILE A 106 9.41 -8.65 26.44
N ILE A 107 9.70 -9.48 25.43
CA ILE A 107 10.29 -9.06 24.16
C ILE A 107 9.22 -9.16 23.08
N LEU A 108 9.01 -8.08 22.31
CA LEU A 108 8.15 -8.13 21.12
C LEU A 108 8.93 -8.68 19.94
N LEU A 109 8.54 -9.85 19.47
CA LEU A 109 9.00 -10.43 18.21
C LEU A 109 8.01 -10.09 17.10
N PHE A 110 8.44 -9.26 16.15
CA PHE A 110 7.65 -8.92 14.96
C PHE A 110 7.80 -10.03 13.91
N GLN A 111 6.69 -10.63 13.53
CA GLN A 111 6.68 -11.74 12.57
C GLN A 111 6.83 -11.22 11.14
N PRO A 112 7.60 -11.90 10.29
CA PRO A 112 7.64 -11.59 8.87
C PRO A 112 6.27 -11.83 8.23
N SER A 113 5.94 -11.02 7.22
CA SER A 113 4.69 -11.15 6.48
C SER A 113 4.54 -12.56 5.89
N HIS A 114 3.35 -13.15 6.05
CA HIS A 114 2.98 -14.46 5.50
C HIS A 114 3.79 -15.66 6.04
N SER A 115 4.36 -15.56 7.24
CA SER A 115 5.11 -16.65 7.88
C SER A 115 4.44 -17.19 9.16
N PRO A 116 3.26 -17.83 9.07
CA PRO A 116 2.55 -18.37 10.23
C PRO A 116 3.35 -19.46 10.96
N GLU A 117 4.27 -20.14 10.28
CA GLU A 117 5.18 -21.11 10.88
C GLU A 117 6.02 -20.48 11.99
N THR A 118 6.43 -19.22 11.86
CA THR A 118 7.23 -18.53 12.88
C THR A 118 6.43 -18.08 14.10
N ASN A 119 5.10 -18.21 14.07
CA ASN A 119 4.21 -17.75 15.12
C ASN A 119 4.02 -18.82 16.22
N PRO A 120 4.54 -18.64 17.44
CA PRO A 120 4.49 -19.69 18.46
C PRO A 120 3.06 -20.04 18.90
N ILE A 121 2.10 -19.12 18.76
CA ILE A 121 0.70 -19.36 19.14
C ILE A 121 0.05 -20.44 18.27
N GLU A 122 0.45 -20.59 17.00
CA GLU A 122 -0.13 -21.58 16.09
C GLU A 122 0.17 -23.00 16.57
N ARG A 123 1.35 -23.21 17.19
CA ARG A 123 1.72 -24.50 17.80
C ARG A 123 0.99 -24.77 19.10
N VAL A 124 0.66 -23.75 19.89
CA VAL A 124 -0.21 -23.90 21.06
C VAL A 124 -1.63 -24.24 20.61
N TRP A 125 -2.08 -23.68 19.48
CA TRP A 125 -3.42 -23.88 18.96
C TRP A 125 -3.70 -25.30 18.49
N GLN A 126 -2.68 -26.02 17.98
CA GLN A 126 -2.80 -27.43 17.58
C GLN A 126 -3.24 -28.37 18.71
N PRO A 127 -2.50 -28.52 19.84
CA PRO A 127 -2.91 -29.36 20.96
C PRO A 127 -4.20 -28.85 21.60
N PHE A 128 -4.43 -27.55 21.55
CA PHE A 128 -5.66 -26.94 22.04
C PHE A 128 -6.88 -27.41 21.24
N LYS A 129 -6.84 -27.34 19.90
CA LYS A 129 -7.88 -27.86 19.01
C LYS A 129 -8.05 -29.36 19.15
N LEU A 130 -6.94 -30.11 19.25
CA LEU A 130 -6.98 -31.56 19.47
C LEU A 130 -7.77 -31.89 20.75
N GLY A 131 -7.60 -31.09 21.80
CA GLY A 131 -8.33 -31.22 23.04
C GLY A 131 -9.82 -30.86 22.97
N LEU A 132 -10.23 -30.06 21.99
CA LEU A 132 -11.63 -29.69 21.77
C LEU A 132 -12.33 -30.60 20.75
N ARG A 133 -11.61 -31.56 20.16
CA ARG A 133 -12.21 -32.53 19.24
C ARG A 133 -13.37 -33.24 19.93
N TRP A 134 -14.47 -33.37 19.21
CA TRP A 134 -15.68 -34.08 19.64
C TRP A 134 -16.47 -33.42 20.78
N GLN A 135 -16.08 -32.22 21.26
CA GLN A 135 -16.85 -31.49 22.28
C GLN A 135 -18.09 -30.77 21.73
N LEU A 136 -18.09 -30.42 20.42
CA LEU A 136 -19.23 -29.85 19.68
C LEU A 136 -20.05 -28.79 20.46
N PRO A 137 -19.42 -27.69 20.94
CA PRO A 137 -20.12 -26.67 21.71
C PRO A 137 -21.22 -26.01 20.88
N LYS A 138 -22.39 -25.82 21.48
CA LYS A 138 -23.59 -25.28 20.82
C LYS A 138 -23.63 -23.75 20.82
N HIS A 139 -22.96 -23.13 21.80
CA HIS A 139 -22.93 -21.68 21.99
C HIS A 139 -21.52 -21.17 22.32
N LEU A 140 -21.31 -19.86 22.11
CA LEU A 140 -19.99 -19.24 22.29
C LEU A 140 -19.48 -19.33 23.74
N ASP A 141 -20.37 -19.24 24.72
CA ASP A 141 -19.98 -19.28 26.13
C ASP A 141 -19.50 -20.67 26.56
N GLU A 142 -20.10 -21.71 26.00
CA GLU A 142 -19.65 -23.10 26.19
C GLU A 142 -18.26 -23.30 25.60
N LEU A 143 -18.01 -22.79 24.39
CA LEU A 143 -16.67 -22.78 23.80
C LEU A 143 -15.69 -22.03 24.72
N ARG A 144 -16.05 -20.84 25.22
CA ARG A 144 -15.18 -20.06 26.12
C ARG A 144 -14.82 -20.82 27.39
N LEU A 145 -15.77 -21.53 27.99
CA LEU A 145 -15.54 -22.34 29.19
C LEU A 145 -14.59 -23.50 28.89
N LEU A 146 -14.82 -24.24 27.80
CA LEU A 146 -13.94 -25.33 27.37
C LEU A 146 -12.53 -24.83 27.06
N MET A 147 -12.41 -23.67 26.41
CA MET A 147 -11.13 -23.02 26.15
C MET A 147 -10.42 -22.68 27.46
N ARG A 148 -11.12 -22.08 28.43
CA ARG A 148 -10.54 -21.73 29.74
C ARG A 148 -10.02 -22.97 30.48
N ALA A 149 -10.84 -24.02 30.58
CA ALA A 149 -10.44 -25.27 31.24
C ALA A 149 -9.20 -25.90 30.59
N ARG A 150 -9.10 -25.83 29.26
CA ARG A 150 -7.91 -26.31 28.54
C ARG A 150 -6.66 -25.48 28.80
N LEU A 151 -6.79 -24.15 28.90
CA LEU A 151 -5.66 -23.28 29.24
C LEU A 151 -5.17 -23.54 30.67
N GLU A 152 -6.08 -23.71 31.62
CA GLU A 152 -5.75 -24.00 33.02
C GLU A 152 -5.04 -25.35 33.18
N ALA A 153 -5.32 -26.32 32.29
CA ALA A 153 -4.65 -27.62 32.25
C ALA A 153 -3.25 -27.59 31.59
N MET A 154 -2.82 -26.48 30.99
CA MET A 154 -1.51 -26.34 30.35
C MET A 154 -0.57 -25.55 31.26
N PRO A 155 0.26 -26.21 32.09
CA PRO A 155 1.22 -25.51 32.93
C PRO A 155 2.29 -24.83 32.08
N GLN A 156 2.95 -23.82 32.66
CA GLN A 156 3.97 -23.03 31.98
C GLN A 156 5.09 -23.88 31.33
N ALA A 157 5.49 -24.97 31.98
CA ALA A 157 6.48 -25.90 31.44
C ALA A 157 6.03 -26.59 30.14
N VAL A 158 4.75 -26.98 30.05
CA VAL A 158 4.18 -27.59 28.84
C VAL A 158 4.11 -26.56 27.72
N ILE A 159 3.64 -25.35 28.03
CA ILE A 159 3.58 -24.26 27.03
C ILE A 159 5.00 -23.97 26.51
N ALA A 160 5.99 -23.82 27.40
CA ALA A 160 7.39 -23.61 27.04
C ALA A 160 7.93 -24.72 26.14
N SER A 161 7.59 -25.99 26.41
CA SER A 161 7.99 -27.12 25.56
C SER A 161 7.39 -27.09 24.15
N ILE A 162 6.17 -26.55 24.00
CA ILE A 162 5.47 -26.46 22.71
C ILE A 162 6.02 -25.30 21.88
N VAL A 163 6.28 -24.16 22.52
CA VAL A 163 6.71 -22.91 21.87
C VAL A 163 8.23 -22.76 21.75
N GLY A 164 9.00 -23.60 22.44
CA GLY A 164 10.47 -23.57 22.47
C GLY A 164 11.09 -24.02 21.15
N TRP A 165 11.13 -23.13 20.17
CA TRP A 165 11.81 -23.36 18.90
C TRP A 165 13.32 -23.36 19.10
N GLN A 166 13.97 -24.45 18.74
CA GLN A 166 15.43 -24.53 18.85
C GLN A 166 16.13 -23.46 18.00
N SER A 167 15.59 -23.15 16.81
CA SER A 167 16.09 -22.07 15.95
C SER A 167 15.87 -20.67 16.54
N ILE A 168 14.73 -20.42 17.21
CA ILE A 168 14.48 -19.13 17.88
C ILE A 168 15.37 -19.00 19.11
N LEU A 169 15.48 -20.06 19.93
CA LEU A 169 16.35 -20.09 21.10
C LEU A 169 17.83 -19.91 20.70
N GLN A 170 18.27 -20.53 19.60
CA GLN A 170 19.60 -20.32 19.03
C GLN A 170 19.77 -18.88 18.54
N ALA A 171 18.80 -18.33 17.81
CA ALA A 171 18.86 -16.95 17.31
C ALA A 171 18.92 -15.92 18.44
N LEU A 172 18.12 -16.11 19.50
CA LEU A 172 18.13 -15.26 20.69
C LEU A 172 19.48 -15.37 21.43
N SER A 173 19.98 -16.59 21.61
CA SER A 173 21.30 -16.83 22.20
C SER A 173 22.43 -16.16 21.42
N VAL A 174 22.39 -16.18 20.09
CA VAL A 174 23.35 -15.48 19.22
C VAL A 174 23.19 -13.96 19.31
N ALA A 175 21.96 -13.47 19.46
CA ALA A 175 21.67 -12.05 19.63
C ALA A 175 22.05 -11.51 21.04
N GLY A 176 22.42 -12.39 21.98
CA GLY A 176 22.76 -12.01 23.36
C GLY A 176 21.55 -11.56 24.17
N ILE A 177 20.35 -12.04 23.81
CA ILE A 177 19.06 -11.75 24.44
C ILE A 177 18.54 -13.01 25.14
#